data_AF-A0A3A8NCA8-F1
#
_entry.id   AF-A0A3A8NCA8-F1
#
_cell.length_a   1.000
_cell.length_b   1.000
_cell.length_c   1.000
_cell.angle_alpha   90.00
_cell.angle_beta   90.00
_cell.angle_gamma   90.00
#
_symmetry.space_group_name_H-M   'P 1'
#
loop_
_entity.id
_entity.type
_entity.pdbx_description
1 polymer ?
#
loop_
_entity_poly.entity_id
_entity_poly.type
_entity_poly.pdbx_seq_one_letter_code
_entity_poly.pdbx_strand_id
1 'polypeptide(L)' 'MPIRPDPVRKGEKAVLCINCPEVMLTMQLSRFQLKPEKGFGNQEVLTMLTAICPDCGYMELYKEGLLFQATTEGAGGK' A
#
# COMPACT_ATOMS: atom_id res chain seq x y z
N MET A 1 5.40 7.26 3.38
CA MET A 1 5.48 8.24 2.26
C MET A 1 4.06 8.62 1.81
N PRO A 2 3.83 9.80 1.21
CA PRO A 2 2.51 10.14 0.68
C PRO A 2 2.16 9.20 -0.48
N ILE A 3 1.04 8.48 -0.34
CA ILE A 3 0.48 7.63 -1.40
C ILE A 3 -0.21 8.53 -2.42
N ARG A 4 0.04 8.29 -3.70
CA ARG A 4 -0.56 9.04 -4.81
C ARG A 4 -1.24 8.07 -5.78
N PRO A 5 -2.19 8.54 -6.62
CA PRO A 5 -2.62 7.77 -7.78
C PRO A 5 -1.42 7.51 -8.71
N ASP A 6 -1.33 6.32 -9.29
CA ASP A 6 -0.36 6.02 -10.32
C ASP A 6 -0.71 6.85 -11.58
N PRO A 7 0.24 7.67 -12.10
CA PRO A 7 -0.03 8.56 -13.23
C PRO A 7 -0.22 7.81 -14.56
N VAL A 8 0.21 6.55 -14.63
CA VAL A 8 0.15 5.71 -15.85
C VAL A 8 -0.98 4.69 -15.73
N ARG A 9 -1.21 4.13 -14.54
CA ARG A 9 -2.16 3.03 -14.31
C ARG A 9 -3.40 3.50 -13.56
N LYS A 10 -4.50 3.67 -14.31
CA LYS A 10 -5.77 4.15 -13.76
C LYS A 10 -6.27 3.26 -12.62
N GLY A 11 -6.45 3.86 -11.43
CA GLY A 11 -6.97 3.18 -10.25
C GLY A 11 -5.92 2.48 -9.39
N GLU A 12 -4.66 2.43 -9.85
CA GLU A 12 -3.55 1.95 -9.04
C GLU A 12 -2.98 3.09 -8.17
N LYS A 13 -2.35 2.71 -7.07
CA LYS A 13 -1.70 3.63 -6.13
C LYS A 13 -0.19 3.49 -6.26
N ALA A 14 0.54 4.56 -6.05
CA ALA A 14 1.99 4.57 -6.12
C ALA A 14 2.61 5.39 -4.98
N VAL A 15 3.85 5.05 -4.63
CA VAL A 15 4.70 5.76 -3.66
C VAL A 15 6.10 5.97 -4.26
N LEU A 16 6.85 6.94 -3.76
CA LEU A 16 8.27 7.07 -4.12
C LEU A 16 9.12 6.18 -3.21
N CYS A 17 10.17 5.56 -3.76
CA CYS A 17 11.13 4.82 -2.96
C CYS A 17 11.92 5.78 -2.05
N ILE A 18 12.03 5.45 -0.76
CA ILE A 18 12.77 6.27 0.20
C ILE A 18 14.28 6.32 -0.10
N ASN A 19 14.82 5.26 -0.70
CA ASN A 19 16.25 5.15 -1.03
C ASN A 19 16.56 5.59 -2.47
N CYS A 20 15.56 5.61 -3.35
CA CYS A 20 15.71 5.95 -4.77
C CYS A 20 14.65 7.00 -5.13
N PRO A 21 14.94 8.30 -4.95
CA PRO A 21 13.94 9.38 -5.03
C PRO A 21 13.21 9.47 -6.38
N GLU A 22 13.86 9.03 -7.45
CA GLU A 22 13.33 9.03 -8.82
C GLU A 22 12.51 7.78 -9.15
N VAL A 23 12.47 6.78 -8.26
CA VAL A 23 11.82 5.50 -8.51
C VAL A 23 10.42 5.50 -7.91
N MET A 24 9.43 5.46 -8.80
CA MET A 24 8.03 5.31 -8.44
C MET A 24 7.68 3.83 -8.30
N LEU A 25 7.06 3.47 -7.18
CA LEU A 25 6.68 2.12 -6.80
C LEU A 25 5.16 1.99 -6.87
N THR A 26 4.69 1.16 -7.79
CA THR A 26 3.28 0.79 -7.87
C THR A 26 2.91 -0.15 -6.73
N MET A 27 1.83 0.16 -6.03
CA MET A 27 1.32 -0.62 -4.90
C MET A 27 0.41 -1.74 -5.42
N GLN A 28 0.79 -2.98 -5.13
CA GLN A 28 0.02 -4.17 -5.51
C GLN A 28 -0.72 -4.74 -4.33
N LEU A 29 -1.96 -5.19 -4.53
CA LEU A 29 -2.70 -5.93 -3.50
C LEU A 29 -2.07 -7.32 -3.33
N SER A 30 -1.55 -7.60 -2.15
CA SER A 30 -0.90 -8.86 -1.79
C SER A 30 -1.59 -9.49 -0.58
N ARG A 31 -1.56 -10.83 -0.52
CA ARG A 31 -2.09 -11.60 0.61
C ARG A 31 -0.94 -12.23 1.38
N PHE A 32 -0.88 -11.96 2.67
CA PHE A 32 0.12 -12.49 3.59
C PHE A 32 -0.56 -13.40 4.61
N GLN A 33 0.05 -14.56 4.87
CA GLN A 33 -0.39 -15.44 5.93
C GLN A 33 0.49 -15.20 7.16
N LEU A 34 -0.06 -14.57 8.19
CA LEU A 34 0.63 -14.39 9.45
C LEU A 34 0.56 -15.69 10.24
N LYS A 35 1.72 -16.27 10.51
CA LYS A 35 1.89 -17.42 11.41
C LYS A 35 2.38 -16.88 12.76
N PRO A 36 1.49 -16.69 13.75
CA PRO A 36 1.93 -16.25 15.06
C PRO A 36 2.84 -17.30 15.69
N GLU A 37 3.76 -16.85 16.54
CA GLU A 37 4.52 -17.74 17.39
C GLU A 37 3.59 -18.49 18.35
N LYS A 38 4.05 -19.65 18.82
CA LYS A 38 3.26 -20.53 19.67
C LYS A 38 2.80 -19.78 20.93
N GLY A 39 1.49 -19.57 21.04
CA GLY A 39 0.87 -18.87 22.18
C GLY A 39 0.43 -17.43 21.91
N PHE A 40 0.74 -16.85 20.74
CA PHE A 40 0.42 -15.45 20.40
C PHE A 40 -0.76 -15.30 19.40
N GLY A 41 -1.82 -16.08 19.58
CA GLY A 41 -3.07 -15.94 18.81
C GLY A 41 -3.23 -16.95 17.66
N ASN A 42 -4.17 -16.64 16.76
CA ASN A 42 -4.55 -17.51 15.65
C ASN A 42 -3.87 -17.08 14.34
N GLN A 43 -3.71 -18.04 13.43
CA GLN A 43 -3.25 -17.76 12.07
C GLN A 43 -4.27 -16.86 11.36
N GLU A 44 -3.79 -15.77 10.75
CA GLU A 44 -4.63 -14.81 10.05
C GLU A 44 -4.11 -14.59 8.62
N VAL A 45 -5.03 -14.38 7.69
CA VAL A 45 -4.70 -13.92 6.34
C VAL A 45 -4.92 -12.42 6.27
N LEU A 46 -3.84 -11.66 6.13
CA LEU A 46 -3.88 -10.23 5.93
C LEU A 46 -3.80 -9.89 4.45
N THR A 47 -4.73 -9.04 4.00
CA THR A 47 -4.63 -8.38 2.70
C THR A 47 -3.97 -7.02 2.91
N MET A 48 -2.87 -6.78 2.21
CA MET A 48 -2.06 -5.56 2.31
C MET A 48 -1.67 -5.08 0.92
N LEU A 49 -1.45 -3.79 0.79
CA LEU A 49 -0.81 -3.21 -0.38
C LEU A 49 0.71 -3.26 -0.19
N THR A 50 1.42 -3.74 -1.20
CA THR A 50 2.87 -3.93 -1.18
C THR A 50 3.53 -3.07 -2.25
N ALA A 51 4.62 -2.40 -1.91
CA ALA A 51 5.48 -1.68 -2.84
C ALA A 51 6.91 -2.20 -2.71
N ILE A 52 7.54 -2.58 -3.83
CA ILE A 52 8.92 -3.10 -3.86
C ILE A 52 9.72 -2.29 -4.87
N CYS A 53 10.87 -1.76 -4.46
CA CYS A 53 11.79 -1.07 -5.33
C CYS A 53 12.63 -2.06 -6.14
N PRO A 54 12.58 -2.04 -7.49
CA PRO A 54 13.36 -2.95 -8.32
C PRO A 54 14.87 -2.66 -8.24
N ASP A 55 15.26 -1.43 -7.92
CA ASP A 55 16.65 -1.00 -7.95
C ASP A 55 17.41 -1.35 -6.67
N CYS A 56 16.81 -1.06 -5.50
CA CYS A 56 17.46 -1.29 -4.20
C CYS A 56 16.82 -2.41 -3.36
N GLY A 57 15.73 -3.03 -3.83
CA GLY A 57 15.04 -4.10 -3.12
C GLY A 57 14.24 -3.65 -1.88
N TYR A 58 14.19 -2.35 -1.59
CA TYR A 58 13.42 -1.82 -0.45
C TYR A 58 11.93 -2.12 -0.61
N MET A 59 11.29 -2.58 0.47
CA MET A 59 9.89 -3.01 0.48
C MET A 59 9.10 -2.29 1.56
N GLU A 60 7.89 -1.83 1.21
CA GLU A 60 6.92 -1.26 2.13
C GLU A 60 5.59 -2.02 2.08
N LEU A 61 4.98 -2.18 3.24
CA LEU A 61 3.70 -2.85 3.43
C LEU A 61 2.69 -1.89 4.06
N TYR A 62 1.51 -1.85 3.46
CA TYR A 62 0.45 -0.92 3.78
C TYR A 62 -0.83 -1.71 4.06
N LYS A 63 -1.40 -1.59 5.26
CA LYS A 63 -2.69 -2.23 5.59
C LYS A 63 -3.81 -1.36 5.05
N GLU A 64 -4.72 -1.90 4.23
CA GLU A 64 -5.92 -1.17 3.82
C GLU A 64 -6.74 -0.75 5.05
N GLY A 65 -7.22 0.50 5.06
CA GLY A 65 -7.92 1.14 6.18
C GLY A 65 -8.36 2.57 5.84
N LEU A 66 -8.87 3.31 6.83
CA LEU A 66 -9.44 4.67 6.63
C LEU A 66 -8.48 5.68 5.99
N LEU A 67 -7.16 5.44 6.07
CA LEU A 67 -6.13 6.26 5.41
C LEU A 67 -6.09 6.13 3.87
N PHE A 68 -6.85 5.21 3.29
CA PHE A 68 -6.88 4.90 1.85
C PHE A 68 -8.12 5.40 1.12
N GLN A 69 -9.09 5.95 1.86
CA GLN A 69 -10.18 6.73 1.29
C GLN A 69 -9.64 8.12 1.01
N ALA A 70 -9.34 8.41 -0.27
CA ALA A 70 -9.28 9.79 -0.70
C ALA A 70 -10.63 10.40 -0.33
N THR A 71 -10.63 11.45 0.49
CA THR A 71 -11.81 12.26 0.75
C THR A 71 -12.36 12.77 -0.58
N THR A 72 -13.33 12.05 -1.14
CA THR A 72 -14.31 12.61 -2.05
C THR A 72 -15.38 13.29 -1.20
N GLU A 73 -15.00 14.35 -0.49
CA GLU A 73 -15.98 15.36 -0.07
C GLU A 73 -15.97 16.44 -1.13
N GLY A 74 -16.90 16.32 -2.07
CA GLY A 74 -16.97 17.18 -3.25
C GLY A 74 -18.17 16.91 -4.14
N ALA A 75 -19.34 16.68 -3.55
CA ALA A 75 -20.62 16.88 -4.23
C ALA A 75 -21.59 17.47 -3.20
N GLY A 76 -21.62 18.80 -3.15
CA GLY A 76 -22.53 19.54 -2.28
C GLY A 76 -23.95 19.62 -2.83
N GLY A 77 -24.87 20.02 -1.95
CA GLY A 77 -25.98 20.87 -2.30
C GLY A 77 -27.36 20.24 -2.25
N LYS A 78 -28.00 20.44 -1.07
CA LYS A 78 -29.45 20.47 -0.79
C LYS A 78 -30.25 19.18 -0.94
#